data_AF-A0A0N4SWG0-F1
#
_entry.id   AF-A0A0N4SWG0-F1
#
_cell.length_a   1.000
_cell.length_b   1.000
_cell.length_c   1.000
_cell.angle_alpha   90.00
_cell.angle_beta   90.00
_cell.angle_gamma   90.00
#
_symmetry.space_group_name_H-M   'P 1'
#
loop_
_entity.id
_entity.type
_entity.pdbx_description
1 polymer ?
#
loop_
_entity_poly.entity_id
_entity_poly.type
_entity_poly.pdbx_seq_one_letter_code
_entity_poly.pdbx_strand_id
1 'polypeptide(L)' 'MCGRTSCHLPREVLTRACAYQDRQGRRRLPQWRDPDKYCPSYNKSPQSSSPVLLSRLHFEKTGLLCVSLAVLELSL' A
#
# COMPACT_ATOMS: atom_id res chain seq x y z
N MET A 1 -14.85 -7.24 17.29
CA MET A 1 -13.98 -6.08 17.01
C MET A 1 -12.63 -6.57 16.50
N CYS A 2 -12.13 -6.03 15.40
CA CYS A 2 -10.80 -6.34 14.84
C CYS A 2 -9.78 -5.25 15.25
N GLY A 3 -9.19 -5.38 16.44
CA GLY A 3 -8.23 -4.40 16.96
C GLY A 3 -6.75 -4.68 16.67
N ARG A 4 -6.44 -5.83 16.07
CA ARG A 4 -5.07 -6.29 15.79
C ARG A 4 -5.00 -6.98 14.43
N THR A 5 -3.86 -6.86 13.75
CA THR A 5 -3.60 -7.52 12.47
C THR A 5 -2.19 -8.08 12.40
N SER A 6 -1.95 -9.02 11.48
CA SER A 6 -0.61 -9.49 11.11
C SER A 6 -0.26 -8.92 9.73
N CYS A 7 0.88 -8.24 9.62
CA CYS A 7 1.41 -7.73 8.37
C CYS A 7 2.94 -7.82 8.43
N HIS A 8 3.47 -9.01 8.18
CA HIS A 8 4.86 -9.38 8.46
C HIS A 8 5.67 -9.75 7.21
N LEU A 9 5.04 -9.74 6.03
CA LEU A 9 5.73 -10.10 4.79
C LEU A 9 6.83 -9.07 4.47
N PRO A 10 8.00 -9.49 3.98
CA PRO A 10 8.99 -8.55 3.45
C PRO A 10 8.38 -7.67 2.36
N ARG A 11 8.83 -6.41 2.25
CA ARG A 11 8.27 -5.40 1.32
C ARG A 11 8.15 -5.92 -0.11
N GLU A 12 9.18 -6.58 -0.61
CA GLU A 12 9.26 -7.10 -1.97
C GLU A 12 8.26 -8.25 -2.18
N VAL A 13 8.06 -9.10 -1.17
CA VAL A 13 7.08 -10.19 -1.19
C VAL A 13 5.67 -9.62 -1.19
N LEU A 14 5.41 -8.64 -0.31
CA LEU A 14 4.12 -7.96 -0.22
C LEU A 14 3.78 -7.24 -1.53
N THR A 15 4.76 -6.57 -2.16
CA THR A 15 4.58 -5.90 -3.45
C THR A 15 4.15 -6.87 -4.55
N ARG A 16 4.81 -8.04 -4.64
CA ARG A 16 4.46 -9.08 -5.61
C ARG A 16 3.10 -9.71 -5.32
N ALA A 17 2.75 -9.88 -4.05
CA ALA A 17 1.44 -10.37 -3.64
C ALA A 17 0.31 -9.40 -4.02
N CYS A 18 0.61 -8.09 -4.15
CA CYS A 18 -0.31 -7.06 -4.60
C CYS A 18 -0.27 -6.82 -6.13
N ALA A 19 0.22 -7.76 -6.94
CA ALA A 19 0.15 -7.64 -8.40
C ALA A 19 -1.31 -7.51 -8.88
N TYR A 20 -1.56 -6.59 -9.81
CA TYR A 20 -2.89 -6.30 -10.33
C TYR A 20 -2.87 -6.07 -11.85
N GLN A 21 -4.04 -5.95 -12.46
CA GLN A 21 -4.19 -5.54 -13.85
C GLN A 21 -4.73 -4.11 -13.91
N ASP A 22 -4.10 -3.26 -14.73
CA ASP A 22 -4.65 -1.94 -15.03
C ASP A 22 -5.85 -2.05 -15.98
N ARG A 23 -6.50 -0.91 -16.25
CA ARG A 23 -7.66 -0.85 -17.15
C ARG A 23 -7.38 -1.29 -18.58
N GLN A 24 -6.12 -1.27 -19.00
CA GLN A 24 -5.71 -1.75 -20.31
C GLN A 24 -5.36 -3.25 -20.29
N GLY A 25 -5.64 -3.94 -19.17
CA GLY A 25 -5.33 -5.36 -18.97
C GLY A 25 -3.86 -5.64 -18.71
N ARG A 26 -3.01 -4.62 -18.51
CA ARG A 26 -1.57 -4.83 -18.32
C ARG A 26 -1.30 -5.18 -16.87
N ARG A 27 -0.44 -6.18 -16.65
CA ARG A 27 0.01 -6.55 -15.31
C ARG A 27 0.93 -5.46 -14.74
N ARG A 28 0.63 -5.00 -13.53
CA ARG A 28 1.37 -3.97 -12.81
C ARG A 28 1.66 -4.42 -11.38
N LEU A 29 2.67 -3.79 -10.79
CA LEU A 29 2.94 -3.83 -9.36
C LEU A 29 2.66 -2.44 -8.77
N PRO A 30 2.18 -2.35 -7.52
CA PRO A 30 1.98 -1.07 -6.88
C PRO A 30 3.33 -0.40 -6.60
N GLN A 31 3.35 0.93 -6.64
CA GLN A 31 4.54 1.72 -6.32
C GLN A 31 4.49 2.15 -4.85
N TRP A 32 5.62 2.15 -4.14
CA TRP A 32 5.63 2.58 -2.74
C TRP A 32 5.80 4.08 -2.60
N ARG A 33 5.10 4.65 -1.62
CA ARG A 33 5.34 5.97 -1.04
C ARG A 33 5.72 5.78 0.42
N ASP A 34 6.77 6.48 0.85
CA ASP A 34 7.38 6.35 2.17
C ASP A 34 7.70 4.89 2.57
N PRO A 35 8.47 4.16 1.76
CA PRO A 35 8.77 2.75 2.05
C PRO A 35 9.45 2.54 3.40
N ASP A 36 10.17 3.53 3.91
CA ASP A 36 10.89 3.48 5.19
C ASP A 36 9.96 3.44 6.41
N LYS A 37 8.68 3.84 6.25
CA LYS A 37 7.66 3.73 7.31
C LYS A 37 7.09 2.32 7.45
N TYR A 38 7.37 1.43 6.48
CA TYR A 38 6.89 0.07 6.54
C TYR A 38 7.69 -0.75 7.56
N CYS A 39 7.05 -1.10 8.67
CA CYS A 39 7.60 -1.96 9.71
C CYS A 39 6.78 -3.27 9.80
N PRO A 40 7.29 -4.38 9.23
CA PRO A 40 6.64 -5.68 9.30
C PRO A 40 6.50 -6.17 10.74
N SER A 41 5.34 -6.71 11.08
CA SER A 41 5.11 -7.34 12.39
C SER A 41 3.95 -8.32 12.31
N TYR A 42 4.08 -9.42 13.05
CA TYR A 42 3.01 -10.40 13.25
C TYR A 42 1.85 -9.86 14.09
N ASN A 43 2.04 -8.71 14.75
CA ASN A 43 1.10 -8.14 15.68
C ASN A 43 1.10 -6.60 15.64
N LYS A 44 0.30 -6.04 14.73
CA LYS A 44 0.06 -4.61 14.57
C LYS A 44 -1.11 -4.19 15.46
N SER A 45 -0.93 -3.09 16.19
CA SER A 45 -1.95 -2.45 17.02
C SER A 45 -2.51 -1.20 16.33
N PRO A 46 -3.60 -0.60 16.86
CA PRO A 46 -3.96 0.77 16.49
C PRO A 46 -2.78 1.71 16.70
N GLN A 47 -2.76 2.83 15.95
CA GLN A 47 -1.66 3.81 15.89
C GLN A 47 -0.36 3.30 15.22
N SER A 48 -0.24 2.01 14.89
CA SER A 48 0.87 1.51 14.08
C SER A 48 0.62 1.73 12.57
N SER A 49 1.68 1.96 11.79
CA SER A 49 1.57 2.10 10.33
C SER A 49 1.46 0.73 9.65
N SER A 50 0.47 0.58 8.78
CA SER A 50 0.29 -0.61 7.92
C SER A 50 0.19 -0.16 6.46
N PRO A 51 0.69 -0.96 5.49
CA PRO A 51 0.62 -0.62 4.08
C PRO A 51 -0.82 -0.71 3.60
N VAL A 52 -1.24 0.25 2.80
CA VAL A 52 -2.57 0.28 2.17
C VAL A 52 -2.46 0.57 0.68
N LEU A 53 -3.44 0.09 -0.09
CA LEU A 53 -3.56 0.39 -1.51
C LEU A 53 -4.48 1.61 -1.70
N LEU A 54 -4.00 2.62 -2.43
CA LEU A 54 -4.80 3.78 -2.83
C LEU A 54 -4.66 4.08 -4.32
N SER A 55 -5.71 4.64 -4.93
CA SER A 55 -5.63 5.12 -6.31
C SER A 55 -4.56 6.19 -6.46
N ARG A 56 -3.74 6.08 -7.51
CA ARG A 56 -2.73 7.06 -7.94
C ARG A 56 -3.28 8.48 -8.05
N LEU A 57 -4.54 8.64 -8.44
CA LEU A 57 -5.18 9.96 -8.56
C LEU A 57 -5.20 10.76 -7.26
N HIS A 58 -5.16 10.10 -6.08
CA HIS A 58 -5.08 10.78 -4.79
C HIS A 58 -3.76 11.56 -4.60
N PHE A 59 -2.71 11.18 -5.32
CA PHE A 59 -1.41 11.84 -5.26
C PHE A 59 -1.25 12.93 -6.31
N GLU A 60 -1.94 12.78 -7.44
CA GLU A 60 -1.87 13.75 -8.54
C GLU A 60 -2.81 14.92 -8.29
N LYS A 61 -3.95 14.69 -7.61
CA LYS A 61 -4.96 15.71 -7.30
C LYS A 61 -4.68 16.49 -6.02
N THR A 62 -3.88 15.94 -5.12
CA THR A 62 -3.66 16.52 -3.79
C THR A 62 -2.16 16.60 -3.53
N GLY A 63 -1.60 17.78 -3.72
CA GLY A 63 -0.17 18.06 -3.53
C GLY A 63 0.35 17.95 -2.10
N LEU A 64 -0.29 17.21 -1.18
CA LEU A 64 0.27 16.73 0.10
C LEU A 64 -0.76 15.90 0.92
N LEU A 65 -0.36 14.72 1.41
CA LEU A 65 -0.40 14.29 2.83
C LEU A 65 -0.26 12.76 2.95
N CYS A 66 0.62 12.35 3.87
CA CYS A 66 1.23 11.03 3.92
C CYS A 66 0.55 10.09 4.92
N VAL A 67 0.36 8.81 4.56
CA VAL A 67 0.33 7.67 5.50
C VAL A 67 0.70 6.37 4.74
N SER A 68 1.99 6.01 4.62
CA SER A 68 2.50 4.69 4.15
C SER A 68 1.68 4.03 3.02
N LEU A 69 1.88 4.48 1.78
CA LEU A 69 0.95 4.18 0.69
C LEU A 69 1.61 3.32 -0.38
N ALA A 70 1.07 2.13 -0.59
CA ALA A 70 1.25 1.42 -1.84
C ALA A 70 0.25 2.04 -2.85
N VAL A 71 0.77 2.64 -3.91
CA VAL A 71 0.00 3.32 -4.95
C VAL A 71 -0.46 2.28 -5.96
N LEU A 72 -1.78 2.11 -6.06
CA LEU A 72 -2.46 1.33 -7.08
C LEU A 72 -2.95 2.29 -8.18
N GLU A 73 -2.79 2.00 -9.46
CA GLU A 73 -3.49 2.74 -10.52
C GLU A 73 -4.96 2.29 -10.55
N LEU A 74 -5.84 3.09 -9.97
CA LEU A 74 -7.29 3.02 -10.18
C LEU A 74 -7.70 4.36 -10.78
N SER A 75 -7.32 4.62 -12.01
CA SER A 75 -7.93 5.69 -12.80
C SER A 75 -9.42 5.36 -12.87
N LEU A 76 -10.32 6.29 -12.52
CA LEU A 76 -11.78 6.16 -12.70
C LEU A 76 -12.20 6.69 -14.07
#